data_AF-G2PLF0-F1
#
_entry.id   AF-G2PLF0-F1
#
_cell.length_a   1.000
_cell.length_b   1.000
_cell.length_c   1.000
_cell.angle_alpha   90.00
_cell.angle_beta   90.00
_cell.angle_gamma   90.00
#
_symmetry.space_group_name_H-M   'P 1'
#
loop_
_entity.id
_entity.type
_entity.pdbx_description
1 polymer ?
#
loop_
_entity_poly.entity_id
_entity_poly.type
_entity_poly.pdbx_seq_one_letter_code
_entity_poly.pdbx_strand_id
1 'polypeptide(L)'
;MNPYIGSDTGLEKNKRSPHFGRYRLCFNQVYPFREPLYNRLVIKIKNTVEAKTVFDNLPEHIQIIYFFKQKNIRENKYWNLDFFEDEDTFLVFELVSDVIYIALENIYYSVVELAPFMEDCHFFVFSNGDGNTNWIDEYCVKSNKVTLKRSYIKNETYTGRLDFYLKKAEENPKDNNFLKFVLFQLYNSLHSWTKGLEKYPTKNSANNSSLKGTYIHYLNKLYSIDQDCQDLYALNKKYNFDSIVLKPKG
;
A
#
# COMPACT_ATOMS: atom_id res chain seq x y z
N MET A 1 -22.08 -9.57 -0.40
CA MET A 1 -21.82 -11.03 -0.42
C MET A 1 -20.33 -11.19 -0.17
N ASN A 2 -19.92 -11.82 0.92
CA ASN A 2 -18.50 -12.06 1.19
C ASN A 2 -17.98 -13.00 0.07
N PRO A 3 -16.97 -12.61 -0.73
CA PRO A 3 -16.48 -13.43 -1.84
C PRO A 3 -15.80 -14.74 -1.39
N TYR A 4 -15.67 -14.94 -0.07
CA TYR A 4 -15.04 -16.10 0.58
C TYR A 4 -16.03 -16.95 1.40
N ILE A 5 -17.35 -16.81 1.17
CA ILE A 5 -18.36 -17.70 1.77
C ILE A 5 -18.17 -19.11 1.19
N GLY A 6 -17.57 -19.99 2.01
CA GLY A 6 -17.27 -21.38 1.66
C GLY A 6 -16.01 -21.95 2.31
N SER A 7 -15.27 -21.16 3.10
CA SER A 7 -14.05 -21.63 3.76
C SER A 7 -14.24 -21.68 5.28
N ASP A 8 -14.76 -22.80 5.77
CA ASP A 8 -14.59 -23.23 7.18
C ASP A 8 -13.09 -23.38 7.54
N THR A 9 -12.21 -23.22 6.56
CA THR A 9 -10.74 -23.18 6.66
C THR A 9 -10.17 -21.80 6.95
N GLY A 10 -10.99 -20.74 6.97
CA GLY A 10 -10.55 -19.36 7.20
C GLY A 10 -10.19 -19.04 8.65
N LEU A 11 -10.26 -20.04 9.54
CA LEU A 11 -10.26 -19.81 10.99
C LEU A 11 -9.13 -20.49 11.76
N GLU A 12 -8.15 -21.15 11.12
CA GLU A 12 -7.03 -21.75 11.87
C GLU A 12 -5.66 -21.65 11.20
N LYS A 13 -4.64 -21.46 12.04
CA LYS A 13 -3.22 -21.57 11.71
C LYS A 13 -2.88 -23.02 11.34
N ASN A 14 -3.07 -23.44 10.09
CA ASN A 14 -2.67 -24.80 9.66
C ASN A 14 -1.14 -24.92 9.50
N LYS A 15 -0.46 -25.25 10.61
CA LYS A 15 0.99 -25.44 10.69
C LYS A 15 1.53 -26.60 9.85
N ARG A 16 0.66 -27.47 9.34
CA ARG A 16 1.04 -28.67 8.56
C ARG A 16 0.99 -28.44 7.05
N SER A 17 0.52 -27.28 6.60
CA SER A 17 0.54 -26.93 5.19
C SER A 17 1.99 -26.88 4.68
N PRO A 18 2.30 -27.43 3.49
CA PRO A 18 3.60 -27.22 2.85
C PRO A 18 3.85 -25.74 2.52
N HIS A 19 2.81 -24.89 2.63
CA HIS A 19 2.87 -23.44 2.46
C HIS A 19 2.81 -22.69 3.81
N PHE A 20 2.87 -23.40 4.95
CA PHE A 20 2.93 -22.77 6.26
C PHE A 20 4.14 -21.82 6.33
N GLY A 21 3.88 -20.56 6.65
CA GLY A 21 4.91 -19.55 6.82
C GLY A 21 5.42 -18.88 5.55
N ARG A 22 4.75 -19.08 4.41
CA ARG A 22 5.20 -18.62 3.09
C ARG A 22 4.30 -17.55 2.50
N TYR A 23 3.99 -16.46 3.19
CA TYR A 23 3.39 -15.30 2.53
C TYR A 23 3.90 -14.01 3.16
N ARG A 24 4.58 -13.19 2.36
CA ARG A 24 4.84 -11.79 2.71
C ARG A 24 3.76 -10.93 2.10
N LEU A 25 2.89 -10.38 2.94
CA LEU A 25 1.87 -9.44 2.50
C LEU A 25 2.48 -8.05 2.35
N CYS A 26 2.21 -7.43 1.21
CA CYS A 26 2.56 -6.06 0.88
C CYS A 26 1.30 -5.21 0.84
N PHE A 27 1.43 -3.97 1.32
CA PHE A 27 0.34 -3.00 1.43
C PHE A 27 0.69 -1.73 0.68
N ASN A 28 -0.15 -1.31 -0.26
CA ASN A 28 0.04 -0.06 -1.00
C ASN A 28 -1.13 0.88 -0.75
N GLN A 29 -0.92 1.94 0.05
CA GLN A 29 -1.96 2.91 0.39
C GLN A 29 -2.13 3.96 -0.72
N VAL A 30 -3.35 4.07 -1.26
CA VAL A 30 -3.75 5.07 -2.25
C VAL A 30 -4.31 6.32 -1.57
N TYR A 31 -5.18 6.12 -0.58
CA TYR A 31 -5.83 7.20 0.14
C TYR A 31 -6.07 6.83 1.62
N PRO A 32 -5.92 7.77 2.55
CA PRO A 32 -5.17 9.01 2.39
C PRO A 32 -3.70 8.72 2.08
N PHE A 33 -3.07 9.59 1.29
CA PHE A 33 -1.74 9.36 0.75
C PHE A 33 -0.65 9.78 1.74
N ARG A 34 -0.31 8.89 2.69
CA ARG A 34 0.63 9.19 3.80
C ARG A 34 2.03 8.66 3.56
N GLU A 35 2.16 7.34 3.50
CA GLU A 35 3.45 6.64 3.40
C GLU A 35 3.25 5.44 2.45
N PRO A 36 3.50 5.57 1.14
CA PRO A 36 3.16 4.56 0.13
C PRO A 36 4.28 3.52 0.02
N LEU A 37 4.89 3.18 1.16
CA LEU A 37 5.83 2.07 1.24
C LEU A 37 5.03 0.77 1.29
N TYR A 38 5.49 -0.23 0.54
CA TYR A 38 4.81 -1.52 0.46
C TYR A 38 4.76 -2.27 1.79
N ASN A 39 5.49 -1.80 2.81
CA ASN A 39 5.68 -2.50 4.08
C ASN A 39 4.74 -2.02 5.19
N ARG A 40 3.91 -1.00 4.97
CA ARG A 40 3.05 -0.46 6.01
C ARG A 40 1.83 0.24 5.42
N LEU A 41 0.69 0.10 6.10
CA LEU A 41 -0.53 0.85 5.87
C LEU A 41 -0.97 1.49 7.18
N VAL A 42 -1.29 2.78 7.15
CA VAL A 42 -1.65 3.53 8.36
C VAL A 42 -2.99 4.24 8.17
N ILE A 43 -3.96 3.95 9.03
CA ILE A 43 -5.34 4.43 8.92
C ILE A 43 -5.79 5.09 10.22
N LYS A 44 -6.19 6.36 10.16
CA LYS A 44 -6.68 7.12 11.31
C LYS A 44 -8.02 6.59 11.80
N ILE A 45 -8.20 6.60 13.12
CA ILE A 45 -9.45 6.29 13.81
C ILE A 45 -10.18 7.58 14.15
N LYS A 46 -11.46 7.65 13.78
CA LYS A 46 -12.39 8.77 14.04
C LYS A 46 -12.99 8.71 15.45
N ASN A 47 -13.26 7.51 15.96
CA ASN A 47 -13.84 7.28 17.30
C ASN A 47 -13.01 6.24 18.06
N THR A 48 -12.06 6.72 18.86
CA THR A 48 -11.07 5.87 19.54
C THR A 48 -11.69 4.89 20.53
N VAL A 49 -12.67 5.32 21.32
CA VAL A 49 -13.22 4.51 22.43
C VAL A 49 -13.99 3.30 21.88
N GLU A 50 -14.88 3.53 20.92
CA GLU A 50 -15.66 2.46 20.29
C GLU A 50 -14.78 1.55 19.45
N ALA A 51 -13.85 2.12 18.66
CA ALA A 51 -12.90 1.33 17.87
C ALA A 51 -12.06 0.40 18.74
N LYS A 52 -11.56 0.89 19.88
CA LYS A 52 -10.76 0.10 20.81
C LYS A 52 -11.58 -1.04 21.42
N THR A 53 -12.85 -0.78 21.75
CA THR A 53 -13.76 -1.81 22.24
C THR A 53 -13.95 -2.91 21.21
N VAL A 54 -14.20 -2.57 19.95
CA VAL A 54 -14.32 -3.57 18.88
C VAL A 54 -13.00 -4.31 18.66
N PHE A 55 -11.88 -3.58 18.59
CA PHE A 55 -10.55 -4.15 18.43
C PHE A 55 -10.20 -5.17 19.52
N ASP A 56 -10.47 -4.85 20.80
CA ASP A 56 -10.18 -5.73 21.94
C ASP A 56 -11.03 -7.00 21.95
N ASN A 57 -12.17 -6.98 21.28
CA ASN A 57 -13.04 -8.14 21.12
C ASN A 57 -12.74 -8.95 19.84
N LEU A 58 -11.84 -8.49 18.97
CA LEU A 58 -11.39 -9.29 17.83
C LEU A 58 -10.61 -10.51 18.35
N PRO A 59 -10.79 -11.70 17.77
CA PRO A 59 -10.00 -12.86 18.14
C PRO A 59 -8.49 -12.59 17.97
N GLU A 60 -7.66 -12.98 18.95
CA GLU A 60 -6.22 -12.71 18.96
C GLU A 60 -5.51 -13.15 17.67
N HIS A 61 -5.93 -14.26 17.06
CA HIS A 61 -5.37 -14.78 15.82
C HIS A 61 -5.72 -13.96 14.56
N ILE A 62 -6.67 -13.01 14.68
CA ILE A 62 -7.11 -12.09 13.62
C ILE A 62 -6.47 -10.71 13.80
N GLN A 63 -5.98 -10.38 15.01
CA GLN A 63 -5.33 -9.11 15.33
C GLN A 63 -3.91 -9.00 14.74
N ILE A 64 -3.84 -8.91 13.42
CA ILE A 64 -2.61 -8.64 12.67
C ILE A 64 -2.36 -7.13 12.46
N ILE A 65 -3.10 -6.31 13.21
CA ILE A 65 -3.16 -4.85 13.11
C ILE A 65 -2.81 -4.30 14.47
N TYR A 66 -1.99 -3.27 14.50
CA TYR A 66 -1.62 -2.59 15.73
C TYR A 66 -2.45 -1.32 15.91
N PHE A 67 -2.98 -1.13 17.12
CA PHE A 67 -3.73 0.06 17.50
C PHE A 67 -2.82 1.01 18.29
N PHE A 68 -2.53 2.18 17.76
CA PHE A 68 -1.60 3.14 18.36
C PHE A 68 -2.21 4.50 18.61
N LYS A 69 -1.69 5.18 19.63
CA LYS A 69 -1.81 6.63 19.83
C LYS A 69 -0.48 7.28 19.43
N GLN A 70 -0.54 8.37 18.67
CA GLN A 70 0.65 9.03 18.12
C GLN A 70 1.67 9.43 19.18
N LYS A 71 1.21 9.99 20.31
CA LYS A 71 2.09 10.35 21.44
C LYS A 71 2.97 9.17 21.90
N ASN A 72 2.39 7.98 22.01
CA ASN A 72 3.10 6.78 22.46
C ASN A 72 4.15 6.32 21.43
N ILE A 73 3.88 6.56 20.14
CA ILE A 73 4.83 6.27 19.06
C ILE A 73 6.02 7.25 19.12
N ARG A 74 5.80 8.55 19.33
CA ARG A 74 6.89 9.53 19.47
C ARG A 74 7.78 9.27 20.70
N GLU A 75 7.18 8.80 21.79
CA GLU A 75 7.92 8.35 22.98
C GLU A 75 8.74 7.08 22.69
N ASN A 76 8.33 6.28 21.70
CA ASN A 76 8.91 4.99 21.35
C ASN A 76 9.82 5.11 20.10
N LYS A 77 11.14 5.18 20.34
CA LYS A 77 12.18 5.44 19.32
C LYS A 77 12.24 4.44 18.15
N TYR A 78 11.51 3.33 18.19
CA TYR A 78 11.52 2.31 17.14
C TYR A 78 10.62 2.66 15.94
N TRP A 79 9.69 3.61 16.10
CA TRP A 79 8.69 3.95 15.08
C TRP A 79 8.81 5.42 14.68
N ASN A 80 9.05 5.67 13.39
CA ASN A 80 9.11 7.03 12.84
C ASN A 80 7.85 7.33 12.01
N LEU A 81 6.74 7.60 12.70
CA LEU A 81 5.51 8.10 12.10
C LEU A 81 5.32 9.54 12.60
N ASP A 82 5.31 10.55 11.74
CA ASP A 82 5.26 11.97 12.16
C ASP A 82 4.24 12.81 11.35
N PHE A 83 3.19 12.14 10.86
CA PHE A 83 2.14 12.77 10.03
C PHE A 83 0.79 12.92 10.76
N PHE A 84 0.79 12.72 12.07
CA PHE A 84 -0.39 12.85 12.94
C PHE A 84 -0.10 13.75 14.14
N GLU A 85 -1.17 14.28 14.74
CA GLU A 85 -1.08 15.00 16.01
C GLU A 85 -1.00 14.02 17.19
N ASP A 86 -0.46 14.44 18.34
CA ASP A 86 -0.23 13.56 19.51
C ASP A 86 -1.49 12.83 20.00
N GLU A 87 -2.65 13.48 19.87
CA GLU A 87 -3.94 12.94 20.30
C GLU A 87 -4.55 11.96 19.30
N ASP A 88 -4.03 11.91 18.07
CA ASP A 88 -4.56 11.03 17.04
C ASP A 88 -4.28 9.56 17.35
N THR A 89 -5.27 8.75 17.01
CA THR A 89 -5.24 7.30 17.12
C THR A 89 -5.32 6.70 15.73
N PHE A 90 -4.58 5.62 15.48
CA PHE A 90 -4.54 4.98 14.17
C PHE A 90 -4.26 3.49 14.27
N LEU A 91 -4.70 2.79 13.23
CA LEU A 91 -4.35 1.40 12.96
C LEU A 91 -3.11 1.36 12.08
N VAL A 92 -2.20 0.45 12.38
CA VAL A 92 -1.08 0.10 11.52
C VAL A 92 -1.17 -1.36 11.13
N PHE A 93 -1.16 -1.59 9.82
CA PHE A 93 -0.92 -2.89 9.22
C PHE A 93 0.53 -2.89 8.76
N GLU A 94 1.36 -3.75 9.30
CA GLU A 94 2.76 -3.89 8.88
C GLU A 94 2.96 -5.11 8.00
N LEU A 95 4.02 -5.07 7.19
CA LEU A 95 4.52 -6.23 6.48
C LEU A 95 4.80 -7.33 7.48
N VAL A 96 4.05 -8.42 7.35
CA VAL A 96 4.27 -9.60 8.16
C VAL A 96 5.38 -10.41 7.51
N SER A 97 6.63 -10.17 7.94
CA SER A 97 7.82 -10.84 7.41
C SER A 97 8.03 -12.23 8.00
N ASP A 98 7.56 -12.48 9.22
CA ASP A 98 7.74 -13.73 9.94
C ASP A 98 6.45 -14.56 10.01
N VAL A 99 6.36 -15.51 9.07
CA VAL A 99 5.97 -16.92 9.22
C VAL A 99 4.76 -17.24 10.13
N ILE A 100 3.57 -16.74 9.79
CA ILE A 100 2.29 -17.41 10.10
C ILE A 100 1.38 -17.22 8.88
N TYR A 101 0.67 -18.27 8.46
CA TYR A 101 -0.41 -18.11 7.48
C TYR A 101 -1.45 -17.14 8.05
N ILE A 102 -1.47 -15.92 7.53
CA ILE A 102 -2.56 -14.97 7.77
C ILE A 102 -3.57 -15.24 6.68
N ALA A 103 -4.68 -15.83 7.06
CA ALA A 103 -5.86 -15.90 6.20
C ALA A 103 -6.18 -14.47 5.76
N LEU A 104 -6.24 -14.20 4.45
CA LEU A 104 -6.61 -12.87 3.92
C LEU A 104 -8.00 -12.45 4.41
N GLU A 105 -8.83 -13.45 4.73
CA GLU A 105 -10.10 -13.33 5.42
C GLU A 105 -9.98 -12.58 6.75
N ASN A 106 -8.87 -12.71 7.48
CA ASN A 106 -8.63 -11.99 8.73
C ASN A 106 -8.41 -10.50 8.52
N ILE A 107 -7.76 -10.13 7.39
CA ILE A 107 -7.64 -8.72 6.98
C ILE A 107 -9.01 -8.18 6.65
N TYR A 108 -9.76 -8.89 5.81
CA TYR A 108 -11.10 -8.47 5.42
C TYR A 108 -12.02 -8.32 6.63
N TYR A 109 -12.05 -9.30 7.54
CA TYR A 109 -12.85 -9.27 8.75
C TYR A 109 -12.49 -8.07 9.63
N SER A 110 -11.20 -7.89 9.94
CA SER A 110 -10.75 -6.76 10.74
C SER A 110 -11.13 -5.41 10.12
N VAL A 111 -10.97 -5.27 8.80
CA VAL A 111 -11.33 -4.03 8.08
C VAL A 111 -12.84 -3.81 8.11
N VAL A 112 -13.67 -4.85 7.98
CA VAL A 112 -15.13 -4.75 8.05
C VAL A 112 -15.58 -4.32 9.45
N GLU A 113 -15.08 -4.97 10.49
CA GLU A 113 -15.46 -4.65 11.88
C GLU A 113 -15.02 -3.24 12.29
N LEU A 114 -13.85 -2.79 11.80
CA LEU A 114 -13.29 -1.49 12.17
C LEU A 114 -13.72 -0.35 11.24
N ALA A 115 -14.26 -0.63 10.05
CA ALA A 115 -14.66 0.36 9.05
C ALA A 115 -15.56 1.50 9.57
N PRO A 116 -16.51 1.27 10.50
CA PRO A 116 -17.32 2.36 11.05
C PRO A 116 -16.49 3.44 11.77
N PHE A 117 -15.36 3.05 12.34
CA PHE A 117 -14.51 3.92 13.15
C PHE A 117 -13.28 4.41 12.41
N MET A 118 -12.94 3.83 11.26
CA MET A 118 -11.83 4.25 10.42
C MET A 118 -12.21 5.46 9.57
N GLU A 119 -11.24 6.31 9.25
CA GLU A 119 -11.40 7.26 8.15
C GLU A 119 -11.61 6.55 6.81
N ASP A 120 -12.12 7.29 5.84
CA ASP A 120 -12.21 6.79 4.47
C ASP A 120 -10.80 6.47 3.93
N CYS A 121 -10.62 5.28 3.38
CA CYS A 121 -9.32 4.83 2.88
C CYS A 121 -9.44 3.94 1.64
N HIS A 122 -8.36 3.90 0.86
CA HIS A 122 -8.21 3.06 -0.31
C HIS A 122 -6.79 2.50 -0.32
N PHE A 123 -6.65 1.18 -0.35
CA PHE A 123 -5.36 0.51 -0.39
C PHE A 123 -5.41 -0.82 -1.12
N PHE A 124 -4.24 -1.32 -1.51
CA PHE A 124 -4.06 -2.65 -2.09
C PHE A 124 -3.32 -3.59 -1.15
N VAL A 125 -3.68 -4.87 -1.20
CA VAL A 125 -2.97 -5.97 -0.53
C VAL A 125 -2.58 -7.00 -1.58
N PHE A 126 -1.34 -7.47 -1.53
CA PHE A 126 -0.87 -8.57 -2.39
C PHE A 126 0.25 -9.35 -1.72
N SER A 127 0.52 -10.56 -2.22
CA SER A 127 1.66 -11.37 -1.80
C SER A 127 2.92 -11.05 -2.61
N ASN A 128 4.07 -11.00 -1.95
CA ASN A 128 5.39 -10.93 -2.59
C ASN A 128 6.23 -12.16 -2.20
N GLY A 129 6.38 -13.10 -3.14
CA GLY A 129 7.46 -14.08 -3.10
C GLY A 129 7.09 -15.53 -2.77
N ASP A 130 5.82 -15.94 -2.78
CA ASP A 130 5.46 -17.31 -2.42
C ASP A 130 4.25 -17.89 -3.18
N GLY A 131 4.49 -18.95 -3.96
CA GLY A 131 3.47 -19.83 -4.55
C GLY A 131 2.57 -19.17 -5.59
N ASN A 132 1.42 -18.62 -5.15
CA ASN A 132 0.51 -17.88 -6.01
C ASN A 132 0.55 -16.39 -5.65
N THR A 133 1.35 -15.66 -6.41
CA THR A 133 1.54 -14.22 -6.29
C THR A 133 0.81 -13.45 -7.37
N ASN A 134 -0.12 -14.04 -8.11
CA ASN A 134 -0.71 -13.43 -9.31
C ASN A 134 -2.08 -12.79 -9.05
N TRP A 135 -2.23 -12.22 -7.86
CA TRP A 135 -3.46 -11.57 -7.40
C TRP A 135 -3.15 -10.26 -6.66
N ILE A 136 -4.13 -9.37 -6.65
CA ILE A 136 -4.12 -8.13 -5.88
C ILE A 136 -5.53 -7.83 -5.40
N ASP A 137 -5.67 -7.57 -4.11
CA ASP A 137 -6.92 -7.17 -3.48
C ASP A 137 -6.96 -5.67 -3.32
N GLU A 138 -8.04 -5.06 -3.78
CA GLU A 138 -8.35 -3.64 -3.59
C GLU A 138 -9.38 -3.49 -2.48
N TYR A 139 -9.03 -2.70 -1.47
CA TYR A 139 -9.91 -2.33 -0.37
C TYR A 139 -10.25 -0.85 -0.47
N CYS A 140 -11.56 -0.56 -0.45
CA CYS A 140 -12.09 0.80 -0.36
C CYS A 140 -13.04 0.88 0.82
N VAL A 141 -12.68 1.66 1.84
CA VAL A 141 -13.56 2.03 2.94
C VAL A 141 -14.07 3.44 2.66
N LYS A 142 -15.38 3.57 2.49
CA LYS A 142 -16.03 4.87 2.26
C LYS A 142 -17.34 4.93 3.00
N SER A 143 -17.52 5.97 3.82
CA SER A 143 -18.75 6.17 4.60
C SER A 143 -19.13 4.91 5.38
N ASN A 144 -18.15 4.34 6.10
CA ASN A 144 -18.28 3.16 6.95
C ASN A 144 -18.56 1.84 6.20
N LYS A 145 -18.52 1.83 4.86
CA LYS A 145 -18.74 0.64 4.04
C LYS A 145 -17.44 0.16 3.41
N VAL A 146 -17.19 -1.14 3.50
CA VAL A 146 -16.06 -1.79 2.86
C VAL A 146 -16.47 -2.37 1.51
N THR A 147 -15.73 -2.03 0.47
CA THR A 147 -15.75 -2.72 -0.82
C THR A 147 -14.41 -3.44 -1.00
N LEU A 148 -14.48 -4.71 -1.38
CA LEU A 148 -13.33 -5.54 -1.70
C LEU A 148 -13.45 -6.05 -3.13
N LYS A 149 -12.37 -5.90 -3.92
CA LYS A 149 -12.26 -6.46 -5.26
C LYS A 149 -10.92 -7.17 -5.45
N ARG A 150 -10.96 -8.48 -5.68
CA ARG A 150 -9.79 -9.26 -6.12
C ARG A 150 -9.62 -9.15 -7.63
N SER A 151 -8.40 -8.86 -8.06
CA SER A 151 -7.99 -8.91 -9.47
C SER A 151 -6.85 -9.89 -9.66
N TYR A 152 -6.82 -10.58 -10.80
CA TYR A 152 -5.71 -11.45 -11.18
C TYR A 152 -4.82 -10.75 -12.18
N ILE A 153 -3.52 -10.97 -12.04
CA ILE A 153 -2.48 -10.34 -12.86
C ILE A 153 -1.72 -11.43 -13.62
N LYS A 154 -1.33 -11.14 -14.85
CA LYS A 154 -0.69 -12.14 -15.72
C LYS A 154 0.67 -12.60 -15.16
N ASN A 155 1.42 -11.67 -14.59
CA ASN A 155 2.74 -11.89 -14.00
C ASN A 155 2.62 -11.88 -12.47
N GLU A 156 3.70 -12.29 -11.79
CA GLU A 156 3.81 -12.12 -10.34
C GLU A 156 3.50 -10.67 -9.94
N THR A 157 2.60 -10.46 -8.97
CA THR A 157 2.10 -9.13 -8.62
C THR A 157 3.21 -8.19 -8.23
N TYR A 158 4.26 -8.67 -7.56
CA TYR A 158 5.41 -7.82 -7.25
C TYR A 158 5.98 -7.17 -8.52
N THR A 159 6.15 -7.89 -9.62
CA THR A 159 6.67 -7.31 -10.87
C THR A 159 5.58 -6.67 -11.72
N GLY A 160 4.35 -7.19 -11.69
CA GLY A 160 3.23 -6.74 -12.53
C GLY A 160 2.36 -5.61 -11.96
N ARG A 161 2.53 -5.22 -10.69
CA ARG A 161 1.67 -4.22 -10.03
C ARG A 161 1.68 -2.86 -10.71
N LEU A 162 2.82 -2.42 -11.27
CA LEU A 162 2.91 -1.11 -11.92
C LEU A 162 2.01 -1.05 -13.16
N ASP A 163 2.04 -2.10 -13.99
CA ASP A 163 1.17 -2.19 -15.17
C ASP A 163 -0.30 -2.26 -14.77
N PHE A 164 -0.61 -2.98 -13.69
CA PHE A 164 -1.96 -3.03 -13.14
C PHE A 164 -2.45 -1.64 -12.70
N TYR A 165 -1.63 -0.89 -11.96
CA TYR A 165 -1.97 0.47 -11.53
C TYR A 165 -2.10 1.43 -12.72
N LEU A 166 -1.21 1.36 -13.70
CA LEU A 166 -1.26 2.17 -14.92
C LEU A 166 -2.57 1.96 -15.68
N LYS A 167 -2.92 0.70 -15.95
CA LYS A 167 -4.17 0.38 -16.63
C LYS A 167 -5.38 0.96 -15.90
N LYS A 168 -5.41 0.85 -14.58
CA LYS A 168 -6.49 1.40 -13.76
C LYS A 168 -6.56 2.93 -13.80
N ALA A 169 -5.41 3.59 -13.81
CA ALA A 169 -5.31 5.04 -13.95
C ALA A 169 -5.84 5.51 -15.31
N GLU A 170 -5.54 4.77 -16.38
CA GLU A 170 -6.06 5.02 -17.72
C GLU A 170 -7.58 4.82 -17.80
N GLU A 171 -8.12 3.82 -17.10
CA GLU A 171 -9.56 3.58 -17.00
C GLU A 171 -10.29 4.65 -16.16
N ASN A 172 -9.59 5.32 -15.24
CA ASN A 172 -10.17 6.29 -14.31
C ASN A 172 -9.35 7.60 -14.24
N PRO A 173 -9.21 8.35 -15.35
CA PRO A 173 -8.30 9.50 -15.45
C PRO A 173 -8.73 10.72 -14.62
N LYS A 174 -9.87 10.65 -13.93
CA LYS A 174 -10.38 11.73 -13.07
C LYS A 174 -10.10 11.50 -11.58
N ASP A 175 -9.61 10.32 -11.19
CA ASP A 175 -9.27 10.03 -9.80
C ASP A 175 -7.89 10.59 -9.46
N ASN A 176 -7.85 11.86 -9.03
CA ASN A 176 -6.61 12.56 -8.70
C ASN A 176 -5.79 11.87 -7.59
N ASN A 177 -6.45 11.23 -6.62
CA ASN A 177 -5.74 10.51 -5.56
C ASN A 177 -5.05 9.28 -6.13
N PHE A 178 -5.77 8.53 -6.98
CA PHE A 178 -5.20 7.36 -7.65
C PHE A 178 -4.06 7.75 -8.60
N LEU A 179 -4.23 8.80 -9.40
CA LEU A 179 -3.18 9.32 -10.29
C LEU A 179 -1.92 9.71 -9.51
N LYS A 180 -2.09 10.43 -8.38
CA LYS A 180 -0.96 10.79 -7.50
C LYS A 180 -0.26 9.54 -6.95
N PHE A 181 -1.03 8.52 -6.54
CA PHE A 181 -0.50 7.24 -6.10
C PHE A 181 0.31 6.54 -7.21
N VAL A 182 -0.21 6.46 -8.43
CA VAL A 182 0.50 5.85 -9.57
C VAL A 182 1.78 6.60 -9.90
N LEU A 183 1.73 7.95 -9.93
CA LEU A 183 2.92 8.78 -10.13
C LEU A 183 4.00 8.50 -9.08
N PHE A 184 3.63 8.34 -7.81
CA PHE A 184 4.59 7.96 -6.78
C PHE A 184 5.16 6.55 -6.98
N GLN A 185 4.34 5.56 -7.32
CA GLN A 185 4.83 4.18 -7.53
C GLN A 185 5.82 4.12 -8.70
N LEU A 186 5.56 4.88 -9.77
CA LEU A 186 6.50 5.06 -10.88
C LEU A 186 7.75 5.81 -10.43
N TYR A 187 7.60 6.96 -9.76
CA TYR A 187 8.71 7.76 -9.24
C TYR A 187 9.65 6.91 -8.38
N ASN A 188 9.12 6.20 -7.38
CA ASN A 188 9.92 5.40 -6.46
C ASN A 188 10.66 4.26 -7.18
N SER A 189 9.99 3.58 -8.12
CA SER A 189 10.61 2.50 -8.90
C SER A 189 11.72 3.03 -9.81
N LEU A 190 11.44 4.11 -10.55
CA LEU A 190 12.40 4.76 -11.45
C LEU A 190 13.58 5.35 -10.67
N HIS A 191 13.32 5.99 -9.54
CA HIS A 191 14.34 6.54 -8.65
C HIS A 191 15.25 5.43 -8.12
N SER A 192 14.69 4.30 -7.69
CA SER A 192 15.46 3.13 -7.26
C SER A 192 16.34 2.57 -8.40
N TRP A 193 15.81 2.46 -9.62
CA TRP A 193 16.55 1.96 -10.78
C TRP A 193 17.61 2.92 -11.32
N THR A 194 17.50 4.22 -11.01
CA THR A 194 18.44 5.26 -11.44
C THR A 194 19.40 5.72 -10.36
N LYS A 195 19.39 5.06 -9.20
CA LYS A 195 20.30 5.37 -8.11
C LYS A 195 21.75 5.23 -8.60
N GLY A 196 22.44 6.36 -8.74
CA GLY A 196 23.81 6.44 -9.26
C GLY A 196 23.96 7.13 -10.63
N LEU A 197 22.88 7.56 -11.28
CA LEU A 197 22.98 8.45 -12.45
C LEU A 197 23.32 9.87 -12.00
N GLU A 198 24.23 10.53 -12.74
CA GLU A 198 24.60 11.93 -12.48
C GLU A 198 23.44 12.91 -12.72
N LYS A 199 22.51 12.56 -13.64
CA LYS A 199 21.31 13.35 -13.94
C LYS A 199 20.12 12.44 -14.22
N TYR A 200 18.95 12.81 -13.71
CA TYR A 200 17.71 12.09 -14.03
C TYR A 200 17.32 12.28 -15.49
N PRO A 201 16.82 11.24 -16.17
CA PRO A 201 16.37 11.35 -17.54
C PRO A 201 15.17 12.28 -17.66
N THR A 202 15.31 13.30 -18.52
CA THR A 202 14.21 14.18 -18.92
C THR A 202 13.26 13.49 -19.89
N LYS A 203 12.06 14.04 -20.05
CA LYS A 203 11.07 13.61 -21.05
C LYS A 203 11.66 13.47 -22.47
N ASN A 204 12.52 14.40 -22.87
CA ASN A 204 13.19 14.35 -24.18
C ASN A 204 14.26 13.27 -24.26
N SER A 205 15.00 13.03 -23.17
CA SER A 205 16.05 12.01 -23.14
C SER A 205 15.48 10.58 -23.11
N ALA A 206 14.31 10.37 -22.50
CA ALA A 206 13.66 9.07 -22.45
C ALA A 206 13.47 8.48 -23.86
N ASN A 207 13.09 9.32 -24.82
CA ASN A 207 12.84 8.93 -26.21
C ASN A 207 14.11 8.66 -27.04
N ASN A 208 15.29 9.10 -26.57
CA ASN A 208 16.55 9.05 -27.32
C ASN A 208 17.69 8.34 -26.54
N SER A 209 17.37 7.64 -25.45
CA SER A 209 18.37 7.04 -24.54
C SER A 209 18.70 5.58 -24.89
N SER A 210 19.89 5.13 -24.45
CA SER A 210 20.32 3.73 -24.43
C SER A 210 19.78 2.93 -23.24
N LEU A 211 18.80 3.48 -22.50
CA LEU A 211 18.22 2.83 -21.32
C LEU A 211 17.39 1.60 -21.73
N LYS A 212 17.26 0.63 -20.82
CA LYS A 212 16.45 -0.58 -21.07
C LYS A 212 15.01 -0.17 -21.45
N GLY A 213 14.41 -0.89 -22.39
CA GLY A 213 13.06 -0.58 -22.89
C GLY A 213 11.99 -0.47 -21.80
N THR A 214 12.06 -1.29 -20.75
CA THR A 214 11.16 -1.21 -19.58
C THR A 214 11.28 0.13 -18.86
N TYR A 215 12.48 0.68 -18.75
CA TYR A 215 12.71 1.95 -18.08
C TYR A 215 12.12 3.12 -18.88
N ILE A 216 12.37 3.14 -20.20
CA ILE A 216 11.79 4.13 -21.12
C ILE A 216 10.27 4.06 -21.11
N HIS A 217 9.69 2.85 -21.10
CA HIS A 217 8.26 2.63 -21.02
C HIS A 217 7.64 3.34 -19.80
N TYR A 218 8.19 3.12 -18.60
CA TYR A 218 7.64 3.71 -17.38
C TYR A 218 7.86 5.22 -17.26
N LEU A 219 8.96 5.75 -17.79
CA LEU A 219 9.14 7.21 -17.90
C LEU A 219 8.08 7.84 -18.80
N ASN A 220 7.85 7.25 -19.97
CA ASN A 220 6.84 7.75 -20.90
C ASN A 220 5.43 7.71 -20.29
N LYS A 221 5.11 6.65 -19.53
CA LYS A 221 3.86 6.56 -18.79
C LYS A 221 3.76 7.64 -17.71
N LEU A 222 4.81 7.88 -16.94
CA LEU A 222 4.85 8.95 -15.94
C LEU A 222 4.56 10.33 -16.57
N TYR A 223 5.24 10.67 -17.67
CA TYR A 223 5.03 11.96 -18.36
C TYR A 223 3.71 12.06 -19.14
N SER A 224 3.03 10.93 -19.37
CA SER A 224 1.68 10.93 -19.93
C SER A 224 0.62 11.25 -18.88
N ILE A 225 0.85 10.82 -17.62
CA ILE A 225 -0.03 11.11 -16.48
C ILE A 225 0.16 12.56 -16.01
N ASP A 226 1.41 13.04 -15.92
CA ASP A 226 1.72 14.44 -15.61
C ASP A 226 2.50 15.09 -16.75
N GLN A 227 1.77 15.77 -17.64
CA GLN A 227 2.33 16.35 -18.87
C GLN A 227 3.22 17.57 -18.63
N ASP A 228 3.01 18.27 -17.50
CA ASP A 228 3.75 19.47 -17.14
C ASP A 228 5.15 19.15 -16.61
N CYS A 229 5.32 17.95 -16.04
CA CYS A 229 6.60 17.52 -15.51
C CYS A 229 7.58 17.15 -16.63
N GLN A 230 8.78 17.74 -16.57
CA GLN A 230 9.85 17.54 -17.56
C GLN A 230 10.91 16.53 -17.12
N ASP A 231 11.02 16.30 -15.81
CA ASP A 231 11.92 15.32 -15.19
C ASP A 231 11.41 14.86 -13.81
N LEU A 232 12.09 13.87 -13.22
CA LEU A 232 11.76 13.35 -11.88
C LEU A 232 11.96 14.38 -10.76
N TYR A 233 12.86 15.35 -10.93
CA TYR A 233 13.09 16.40 -9.94
C TYR A 233 11.90 17.38 -9.86
N ALA A 234 11.39 17.81 -11.02
CA ALA A 234 10.20 18.65 -11.12
C ALA A 234 8.97 17.94 -10.54
N LEU A 235 8.83 16.64 -10.79
CA LEU A 235 7.76 15.82 -10.21
C LEU A 235 7.87 15.77 -8.68
N ASN A 236 9.07 15.49 -8.15
CA ASN A 236 9.30 15.48 -6.71
C ASN A 236 9.03 16.86 -6.09
N LYS A 237 9.44 17.95 -6.74
CA LYS A 237 9.14 19.31 -6.26
C LYS A 237 7.64 19.60 -6.23
N LYS A 238 6.87 19.11 -7.22
CA LYS A 238 5.41 19.29 -7.32
C LYS A 238 4.65 18.50 -6.25
N TYR A 239 5.05 17.25 -6.00
CA TYR A 239 4.30 16.34 -5.13
C TYR A 239 4.94 16.04 -3.77
N ASN A 240 6.17 16.49 -3.57
CA ASN A 240 6.99 16.31 -2.37
C ASN A 240 7.21 14.83 -2.00
N PHE A 241 7.47 13.98 -3.00
CA PHE A 241 7.57 12.53 -2.82
C PHE A 241 8.74 12.08 -1.93
N ASP A 242 9.88 12.76 -1.94
CA ASP A 242 11.02 12.39 -1.09
C ASP A 242 10.76 12.66 0.40
N SER A 243 9.96 13.68 0.72
CA SER A 243 9.56 13.94 2.11
C SER A 243 8.69 12.82 2.70
N ILE A 244 8.01 12.09 1.81
CA ILE A 244 7.08 11.00 2.13
C ILE A 244 7.83 9.68 2.41
N VAL A 245 9.06 9.52 1.93
CA VAL A 245 9.88 8.30 2.11
C VAL A 245 10.61 8.26 3.48
N LEU A 246 10.32 9.21 4.37
CA LEU A 246 10.97 9.45 5.66
C LEU A 246 12.47 9.78 5.53
N LYS A 247 12.82 11.02 5.90
CA LYS A 247 14.18 11.30 6.38
C LYS A 247 14.37 10.52 7.69
N PRO A 248 15.40 9.69 7.86
CA PRO A 248 15.90 9.44 9.19
C PRO A 248 16.37 10.80 9.72
N LYS A 249 15.65 11.40 10.66
CA LYS A 249 16.25 12.45 11.48
C LYS A 249 17.29 11.72 12.34
N GLY A 250 18.56 12.08 12.11
CA GLY A 250 19.68 11.58 12.90
C GLY A 250 19.60 11.99 14.36
#